data_AF-A0A7K4NDM5-F1
#
_entry.id   AF-A0A7K4NDM5-F1
#
_cell.length_a   1.000
_cell.length_b   1.000
_cell.length_c   1.000
_cell.angle_alpha   90.00
_cell.angle_beta   90.00
_cell.angle_gamma   90.00
#
_symmetry.space_group_name_H-M   'P 1'
#
loop_
_entity.id
_entity.type
_entity.pdbx_description
1 polymer ?
#
loop_
_entity_poly.entity_id
_entity_poly.type
_entity_poly.pdbx_seq_one_letter_code
_entity_poly.pdbx_strand_id
1 'polypeptide(L)'
;MVIGGYISAAGLGLTCPDWPLCPNGILPNEEYFIEWSHRLIAATTGVLVIATAVGSWITAGSHWRIRTTGTLAAIFVVTQITLGALVIDTLLHAVLVSIHFGIGILLFAMVLLTTLFAFRLKPKSIQTTV
;
A
#
# COMPACT_ATOMS: atom_id res chain seq x y z
N MET A 1 3.39 1.49 -6.54
CA MET A 1 2.94 1.83 -7.90
C MET A 1 4.12 2.01 -8.85
N VAL A 2 4.94 3.06 -8.71
CA VAL A 2 6.01 3.38 -9.69
C VAL A 2 7.05 2.27 -9.83
N ILE A 3 7.63 1.81 -8.73
CA ILE A 3 8.64 0.73 -8.77
C ILE A 3 8.04 -0.58 -9.34
N GLY A 4 6.82 -0.93 -8.96
CA GLY A 4 6.13 -2.11 -9.50
C GLY A 4 5.85 -1.99 -11.00
N GLY A 5 5.47 -0.80 -11.47
CA GLY A 5 5.32 -0.53 -12.91
C GLY A 5 6.65 -0.64 -13.66
N TYR A 6 7.75 -0.15 -13.07
CA TYR A 6 9.09 -0.34 -13.61
C TYR A 6 9.48 -1.83 -13.68
N ILE A 7 9.27 -2.60 -12.61
CA ILE A 7 9.54 -4.05 -12.57
C ILE A 7 8.79 -4.77 -13.69
N SER A 8 7.50 -4.48 -13.85
CA SER A 8 6.68 -5.06 -14.90
C SER A 8 7.19 -4.69 -16.30
N ALA A 9 7.56 -3.43 -16.52
CA ALA A 9 8.04 -2.95 -17.82
C ALA A 9 9.45 -3.47 -18.16
N ALA A 10 10.29 -3.66 -17.15
CA ALA A 10 11.65 -4.17 -17.29
C ALA A 10 11.72 -5.71 -17.37
N GLY A 11 10.59 -6.41 -17.23
CA GLY A 11 10.55 -7.88 -17.25
C GLY A 11 11.17 -8.52 -16.00
N LEU A 12 11.28 -7.76 -14.90
CA LEU A 12 11.94 -8.18 -13.66
C LEU A 12 10.97 -8.76 -12.64
N GLY A 13 9.76 -9.19 -13.02
CA GLY A 13 8.68 -9.54 -12.07
C GLY A 13 8.75 -10.95 -11.47
N LEU A 14 9.73 -11.78 -11.87
CA LEU A 14 9.96 -13.14 -11.36
C LEU A 14 11.44 -13.41 -11.03
N THR A 15 12.24 -12.36 -10.86
CA THR A 15 13.59 -12.47 -10.29
C THR A 15 13.56 -13.08 -8.89
N CYS A 16 12.51 -12.80 -8.10
CA CYS A 16 12.32 -13.35 -6.77
C CYS A 16 11.10 -14.30 -6.73
N PRO A 17 11.28 -15.61 -7.00
CA PRO A 17 10.16 -16.55 -7.14
C PRO A 17 9.50 -16.91 -5.81
N ASP A 18 10.22 -16.81 -4.70
CA ASP A 18 9.71 -17.13 -3.37
C ASP A 18 8.96 -15.93 -2.77
N TRP A 19 8.00 -16.20 -1.88
CA TRP A 19 7.29 -15.19 -1.09
C TRP A 19 7.13 -15.67 0.35
N PRO A 20 7.30 -14.81 1.38
CA PRO A 20 7.48 -13.36 1.31
C PRO A 20 8.92 -12.90 1.06
N LEU A 21 9.90 -13.72 1.41
CA LEU A 21 11.32 -13.43 1.25
C LEU A 21 11.85 -13.97 -0.07
N CYS A 22 12.89 -13.32 -0.59
CA CYS A 22 13.63 -13.81 -1.75
C CYS A 22 14.65 -14.88 -1.34
N PRO A 23 15.15 -15.67 -2.31
CA PRO A 23 16.26 -16.58 -2.07
C PRO A 23 17.43 -15.83 -1.40
N ASN A 24 18.10 -16.47 -0.45
CA ASN A 24 19.21 -15.93 0.35
C ASN A 24 18.85 -14.86 1.42
N GLY A 25 17.56 -14.69 1.75
CA GLY A 25 17.15 -14.08 3.04
C GLY A 25 16.91 -12.57 3.01
N ILE A 26 17.31 -11.87 4.09
CA ILE A 26 16.92 -10.47 4.36
C ILE A 26 17.69 -9.47 3.50
N LEU A 27 18.92 -9.78 3.08
CA LEU A 27 19.74 -8.90 2.25
C LEU A 27 20.22 -9.71 1.04
N PRO A 28 19.47 -9.68 -0.08
CA PRO A 28 19.74 -10.56 -1.20
C PRO A 28 20.88 -10.04 -2.09
N ASN A 29 21.37 -10.93 -2.94
CA ASN A 29 22.33 -10.60 -4.00
C ASN A 29 21.74 -9.58 -5.00
N GLU A 30 22.62 -8.96 -5.79
CA GLU A 30 22.24 -7.92 -6.78
C GLU A 30 21.11 -8.37 -7.74
N GLU A 31 21.06 -9.66 -8.07
CA GLU A 31 20.03 -10.26 -8.94
C GLU A 31 18.60 -10.05 -8.45
N TYR A 32 18.36 -10.11 -7.13
CA TYR A 32 17.01 -9.99 -6.56
C TYR A 32 16.73 -8.61 -5.97
N PHE A 33 17.72 -7.71 -6.02
CA PHE A 33 17.71 -6.47 -5.25
C PHE A 33 16.54 -5.55 -5.60
N ILE A 34 16.15 -5.48 -6.88
CA ILE A 34 15.09 -4.59 -7.36
C ILE A 34 13.72 -5.06 -6.85
N GLU A 35 13.38 -6.35 -7.02
CA GLU A 35 12.13 -6.91 -6.52
C GLU A 35 12.07 -6.91 -4.99
N TRP A 36 13.16 -7.26 -4.33
CA TRP A 36 13.26 -7.20 -2.88
C TRP A 36 13.02 -5.77 -2.37
N SER A 37 13.63 -4.76 -3.00
CA SER A 37 13.42 -3.34 -2.66
C SER A 37 11.97 -2.93 -2.84
N HIS A 38 11.31 -3.39 -3.91
CA HIS A 38 9.88 -3.17 -4.12
C HIS A 38 9.04 -3.75 -2.97
N ARG A 39 9.31 -4.99 -2.55
CA ARG A 39 8.62 -5.66 -1.44
C ARG A 39 8.87 -4.98 -0.10
N LEU A 40 10.10 -4.56 0.18
CA LEU A 40 10.44 -3.82 1.40
C LEU A 40 9.68 -2.50 1.50
N ILE A 41 9.67 -1.73 0.40
CA ILE A 41 8.94 -0.46 0.33
C ILE A 41 7.43 -0.70 0.45
N ALA A 42 6.91 -1.75 -0.19
CA ALA A 42 5.50 -2.12 -0.10
C ALA A 42 5.11 -2.51 1.34
N ALA A 43 5.92 -3.31 2.03
CA ALA A 43 5.70 -3.71 3.42
C ALA A 43 5.71 -2.49 4.35
N THR A 44 6.73 -1.63 4.24
CA THR A 44 6.84 -0.39 5.03
C THR A 44 5.63 0.52 4.79
N THR A 45 5.24 0.70 3.52
CA THR A 45 4.06 1.48 3.15
C THR A 45 2.78 0.87 3.75
N GLY A 46 2.65 -0.45 3.70
CA GLY A 46 1.49 -1.16 4.26
C GLY A 46 1.34 -0.92 5.76
N VAL A 47 2.43 -1.01 6.52
CA VAL A 47 2.45 -0.70 7.96
C VAL A 47 2.01 0.74 8.21
N LEU A 48 2.56 1.71 7.47
CA LEU A 48 2.21 3.13 7.62
C LEU A 48 0.74 3.41 7.31
N VAL A 49 0.18 2.78 6.27
CA VAL A 49 -1.24 2.93 5.92
C VAL A 49 -2.15 2.33 7.00
N ILE A 50 -1.83 1.14 7.51
CA ILE A 50 -2.59 0.52 8.61
C ILE A 50 -2.51 1.38 9.87
N ALA A 51 -1.31 1.85 10.24
CA ALA A 51 -1.12 2.74 11.37
C ALA A 51 -1.90 4.05 11.22
N THR A 52 -1.95 4.62 10.01
CA THR A 52 -2.75 5.82 9.71
C THR A 52 -4.24 5.54 9.86
N ALA A 53 -4.73 4.40 9.37
CA ALA A 53 -6.12 4.00 9.52
C ALA A 53 -6.50 3.85 11.00
N VAL A 54 -5.71 3.11 11.78
CA VAL A 54 -5.90 2.96 13.24
C VAL A 54 -5.85 4.33 13.93
N GLY A 55 -4.85 5.15 13.59
CA GLY A 55 -4.69 6.53 14.08
C GLY A 55 -5.95 7.38 13.87
N SER A 56 -6.60 7.25 12.71
CA SER A 56 -7.82 7.99 12.39
C SER A 56 -9.01 7.60 13.27
N TRP A 57 -9.04 6.38 13.81
CA TRP A 57 -10.11 5.88 14.67
C TRP A 57 -9.86 6.19 16.14
N ILE A 58 -8.62 6.09 16.61
CA ILE A 58 -8.26 6.39 18.00
C ILE A 58 -8.22 7.90 18.29
N THR A 59 -8.01 8.74 17.26
CA THR A 59 -8.00 10.19 17.43
C THR A 59 -9.41 10.72 17.65
N ALA A 60 -9.65 11.30 18.83
CA ALA A 60 -10.90 11.96 19.18
C ALA A 60 -11.17 13.14 18.24
N GLY A 61 -12.41 13.28 17.77
CA GLY A 61 -12.79 14.34 16.84
C GLY A 61 -12.34 14.14 15.39
N SER A 62 -11.68 13.02 15.06
CA SER A 62 -11.34 12.68 13.67
C SER A 62 -12.57 12.64 12.78
N HIS A 63 -12.52 13.36 11.67
CA HIS A 63 -13.64 13.51 10.76
C HIS A 63 -13.94 12.20 10.01
N TRP A 64 -15.23 11.91 9.79
CA TRP A 64 -15.68 10.64 9.18
C TRP A 64 -14.99 10.36 7.83
N ARG A 65 -14.75 11.40 7.01
CA ARG A 65 -14.05 11.25 5.72
C ARG A 65 -12.65 10.68 5.87
N ILE A 66 -11.88 11.13 6.86
CA ILE A 66 -10.52 10.64 7.15
C ILE A 66 -10.58 9.17 7.56
N ARG A 67 -11.54 8.81 8.43
CA ARG A 67 -11.76 7.43 8.87
C ARG A 67 -12.14 6.52 7.72
N THR A 68 -13.07 6.94 6.87
CA THR A 68 -13.52 6.15 5.71
C THR A 68 -12.41 5.96 4.70
N THR A 69 -11.72 7.02 4.26
CA THR A 69 -10.64 6.89 3.27
C THR A 69 -9.44 6.15 3.83
N GLY A 70 -9.09 6.35 5.10
CA GLY A 70 -8.02 5.60 5.78
C GLY A 70 -8.35 4.12 5.89
N THR A 71 -9.60 3.77 6.23
CA THR A 71 -10.05 2.37 6.31
C THR A 71 -10.05 1.70 4.93
N LEU A 72 -10.53 2.38 3.90
CA LEU A 72 -10.48 1.88 2.52
C LEU A 72 -9.04 1.68 2.04
N ALA A 73 -8.13 2.61 2.36
CA ALA A 73 -6.71 2.44 2.07
C ALA A 73 -6.14 1.18 2.75
N ALA A 74 -6.46 0.93 4.02
CA ALA A 74 -6.02 -0.28 4.72
C ALA A 74 -6.56 -1.56 4.07
N ILE A 75 -7.83 -1.57 3.64
CA ILE A 75 -8.41 -2.70 2.90
C ILE A 75 -7.64 -2.92 1.58
N PHE A 76 -7.39 -1.87 0.81
CA PHE A 76 -6.64 -2.00 -0.45
C PHE A 76 -5.19 -2.45 -0.27
N VAL A 77 -4.53 -2.10 0.84
CA VAL A 77 -3.20 -2.65 1.18
C VAL A 77 -3.26 -4.16 1.37
N VAL A 78 -4.22 -4.67 2.14
CA VAL A 78 -4.36 -6.11 2.37
C VAL A 78 -4.65 -6.84 1.06
N THR A 79 -5.54 -6.28 0.23
CA THR A 79 -5.79 -6.78 -1.12
C THR A 79 -4.54 -6.76 -1.98
N GLN A 80 -3.71 -5.70 -1.91
CA GLN A 80 -2.46 -5.62 -2.67
C GLN A 80 -1.43 -6.66 -2.28
N ILE A 81 -1.27 -6.92 -0.99
CA ILE A 81 -0.34 -7.95 -0.50
C ILE A 81 -0.78 -9.32 -1.01
N THR A 82 -2.09 -9.60 -0.92
CA THR A 82 -2.68 -10.87 -1.38
C THR A 82 -2.53 -11.04 -2.90
N LEU A 83 -2.89 -10.02 -3.69
CA LEU A 83 -2.73 -10.05 -5.14
C LEU A 83 -1.26 -10.14 -5.56
N GLY A 84 -0.35 -9.49 -4.82
CA GLY A 84 1.09 -9.56 -5.10
C GLY A 84 1.63 -10.98 -4.99
N ALA A 85 1.22 -11.73 -3.95
CA ALA A 85 1.56 -13.14 -3.81
C ALA A 85 0.97 -14.00 -4.94
N LEU A 86 -0.29 -13.77 -5.31
CA LEU A 86 -0.95 -14.49 -6.40
C LEU A 86 -0.32 -14.22 -7.77
N VAL A 87 0.17 -13.00 -8.02
CA VAL A 87 0.86 -12.66 -9.26
C VAL A 87 2.15 -13.47 -9.44
N ILE A 88 2.85 -13.77 -8.35
CA ILE A 88 4.05 -14.62 -8.37
C ILE A 88 3.66 -16.08 -8.64
N ASP A 89 2.71 -16.62 -7.87
CA ASP A 89 2.24 -18.02 -7.99
C ASP A 89 1.67 -18.34 -9.37
N THR A 90 1.00 -17.37 -10.00
CA THR A 90 0.42 -17.49 -11.34
C THR A 90 1.38 -17.11 -12.47
N LEU A 91 2.67 -16.95 -12.19
CA LEU A 91 3.72 -16.64 -13.17
C LEU A 91 3.38 -15.40 -14.02
N LEU A 92 3.04 -14.30 -13.36
CA LEU A 92 2.69 -13.00 -13.99
C LEU A 92 1.47 -13.05 -14.92
N HIS A 93 0.43 -13.81 -14.56
CA HIS A 93 -0.82 -13.80 -15.33
C HIS A 93 -1.32 -12.36 -15.56
N ALA A 94 -1.37 -11.93 -16.83
CA ALA A 94 -1.50 -10.52 -17.20
C ALA A 94 -2.71 -9.80 -16.58
N VAL A 95 -3.84 -10.51 -16.45
CA VAL A 95 -5.05 -9.98 -15.80
C VAL A 95 -4.80 -9.66 -14.32
N LEU A 96 -4.12 -10.55 -13.58
CA LEU A 96 -3.84 -10.33 -12.16
C LEU A 96 -2.82 -9.21 -11.97
N VAL A 97 -1.80 -9.13 -12.81
CA VAL A 97 -0.84 -8.00 -12.83
C VAL A 97 -1.58 -6.68 -13.05
N SER A 98 -2.52 -6.63 -13.99
CA SER A 98 -3.31 -5.44 -14.30
C SER A 98 -4.23 -5.04 -13.14
N ILE A 99 -4.92 -6.01 -12.53
CA ILE A 99 -5.78 -5.77 -11.36
C ILE A 99 -4.94 -5.28 -10.19
N HIS A 100 -3.80 -5.92 -9.91
CA HIS A 100 -2.86 -5.50 -8.88
C HIS A 100 -2.41 -4.05 -9.08
N PHE A 101 -2.05 -3.67 -10.31
CA PHE A 101 -1.72 -2.28 -10.61
C PHE A 101 -2.90 -1.31 -10.39
N GLY A 102 -4.10 -1.69 -10.84
CA GLY A 102 -5.33 -0.91 -10.65
C GLY A 102 -5.71 -0.69 -9.18
N ILE A 103 -5.62 -1.73 -8.34
CA ILE A 103 -5.83 -1.61 -6.89
C ILE A 103 -4.74 -0.74 -6.27
N GLY A 104 -3.50 -0.81 -6.76
CA GLY A 104 -2.43 0.10 -6.37
C GLY A 104 -2.75 1.59 -6.63
N ILE A 105 -3.44 1.91 -7.73
CA ILE A 105 -3.90 3.28 -8.02
C ILE A 105 -5.02 3.69 -7.05
N LEU A 106 -5.98 2.81 -6.78
CA LEU A 106 -7.06 3.08 -5.83
C LEU A 106 -6.53 3.29 -4.41
N LEU A 107 -5.55 2.48 -3.99
CA LEU A 107 -4.83 2.68 -2.74
C LEU A 107 -4.19 4.06 -2.68
N PHE A 108 -3.44 4.46 -3.72
CA PHE A 108 -2.83 5.78 -3.79
C PHE A 108 -3.87 6.89 -3.68
N ALA A 109 -4.99 6.79 -4.39
CA ALA A 109 -6.07 7.76 -4.32
C ALA A 109 -6.67 7.88 -2.91
N MET A 110 -6.90 6.76 -2.21
CA MET A 110 -7.43 6.78 -0.85
C MET A 110 -6.44 7.39 0.16
N VAL A 111 -5.15 7.08 0.05
CA VAL A 111 -4.11 7.70 0.88
C VAL A 111 -4.03 9.20 0.61
N LEU A 112 -4.05 9.61 -0.66
CA LEU A 112 -4.05 11.03 -1.04
C LEU A 112 -5.26 11.78 -0.47
N LEU A 113 -6.46 11.22 -0.60
CA LEU A 113 -7.67 11.82 -0.03
C LEU A 113 -7.60 11.90 1.50
N THR A 114 -7.10 10.87 2.17
CA THR A 114 -6.89 10.86 3.63
C THR A 114 -5.99 12.02 4.05
N THR A 115 -4.86 12.19 3.35
CA THR A 115 -3.92 13.31 3.57
C THR A 115 -4.60 14.66 3.32
N LEU A 116 -5.29 14.83 2.18
CA LEU A 116 -5.96 16.09 1.87
C LEU A 116 -7.01 16.45 2.92
N PHE A 117 -7.81 15.49 3.38
CA PHE A 117 -8.79 15.74 4.43
C PHE A 117 -8.14 16.05 5.78
N ALA A 118 -7.04 15.39 6.13
CA ALA A 118 -6.30 15.69 7.35
C ALA A 118 -5.77 17.13 7.38
N PHE A 119 -5.30 17.66 6.24
CA PHE A 119 -4.72 19.01 6.16
C PHE A 119 -5.70 20.12 5.78
N ARG A 120 -6.87 19.80 5.18
CA ARG A 120 -7.85 20.79 4.72
C ARG A 120 -9.07 20.94 5.63
N LEU A 121 -9.40 19.95 6.45
CA LEU A 121 -10.52 20.06 7.38
C LEU A 121 -10.08 20.88 8.60
N LYS A 122 -10.72 22.03 8.81
CA LYS A 122 -10.51 22.82 10.03
C LYS A 122 -10.99 22.01 11.25
N PRO A 123 -10.25 22.03 12.37
CA PRO A 123 -10.74 21.43 13.61
C PRO A 123 -12.08 22.04 13.98
N LYS A 124 -13.04 21.21 14.41
CA LYS A 124 -14.31 21.71 14.95
C LYS A 124 -13.97 22.51 16.22
N SER A 125 -14.27 23.81 16.25
CA SER A 125 -14.05 24.58 17.47
C SER A 125 -14.95 24.02 18.56
N ILE A 126 -14.38 23.59 19.68
CA ILE A 126 -15.14 23.21 20.86
C ILE A 126 -15.82 24.49 21.34
N GLN A 127 -17.13 24.64 21.09
CA GLN A 127 -17.91 25.69 21.72
C GLN A 127 -18.09 25.30 23.18
N THR A 128 -17.27 25.87 24.05
CA THR A 128 -17.50 25.86 25.49
C THR A 128 -18.69 26.77 25.75
N THR A 129 -19.87 26.20 25.95
CA THR A 129 -20.98 26.91 26.58
C THR A 129 -20.56 27.17 28.03
N VAL A 130 -20.20 28.42 28.33
CA VAL A 130 -20.01 28.96 29.69
C VAL A 130 -21.37 29.39 30.23
#